data_AF-A0A7S1QK89-F1
#
_entry.id   AF-A0A7S1QK89-F1
#
_cell.length_a   1.000
_cell.length_b   1.000
_cell.length_c   1.000
_cell.angle_alpha   90.00
_cell.angle_beta   90.00
_cell.angle_gamma   90.00
#
_symmetry.space_group_name_H-M   'P 1'
#
loop_
_entity.id
_entity.type
_entity.pdbx_description
1 polymer ?
#
loop_
_entity_poly.entity_id
_entity_poly.type
_entity_poly.pdbx_seq_one_letter_code
_entity_poly.pdbx_strand_id
1 'polypeptide(L)'
;PQPQPQPQPQPQQPGKAAENGQRCSAGLLPQRLPKPHEYFPFDLFSGKAAEGLLEPDLQNELRYVRDHCMVPPYPWGQVIYHDFLVRNVIPNVSGHLAEFGIGQGGTSVFFARLAKRHGRKFLAVDSFEGLPPPDNGKDNPYFLEGDYRPPAGGDNYDAFLRYKQAFDVEDTLYTVKAFFRDAEIPPEFDSFAFVHLDSDLYDSVYDSLVKVWPLLSHGGVIAVDDFFHHAQGPARAVSDFFRQLGSEAEPPLLFVVPTYAVLIVKGRSACLGWQENGAKKVPMMFSPRALDGNFYSFSLARKCQPFVKAVEAALSRVEEAHANAKQRGEPVEGFARARSNAESFLDFLRYPEDGARSGTDILRFLLPLEDMFDIYQGNLCGMSGVARKHIEFNI
;
A
#
# COMPACT_ATOMS: atom_id res chain seq x y z
N PRO A 1 38.54 -34.56 54.68
CA PRO A 1 37.08 -34.75 54.46
C PRO A 1 36.40 -33.38 54.29
N GLN A 2 35.97 -33.06 53.06
CA GLN A 2 35.27 -31.81 52.74
C GLN A 2 33.95 -31.68 53.52
N PRO A 3 33.58 -30.47 53.96
CA PRO A 3 32.19 -30.09 54.16
C PRO A 3 31.68 -29.28 52.95
N GLN A 4 30.61 -29.78 52.34
CA GLN A 4 29.86 -29.18 51.23
C GLN A 4 29.08 -27.92 51.68
N PRO A 5 28.84 -26.96 50.77
CA PRO A 5 28.13 -25.72 51.05
C PRO A 5 26.61 -25.89 51.22
N GLN A 6 26.03 -25.09 52.13
CA GLN A 6 24.60 -25.06 52.45
C GLN A 6 23.75 -24.45 51.31
N PRO A 7 22.49 -24.91 51.13
CA PRO A 7 21.67 -24.58 49.96
C PRO A 7 20.90 -23.25 50.08
N GLN A 8 20.82 -22.53 48.95
CA GLN A 8 19.95 -21.37 48.74
C GLN A 8 18.49 -21.81 48.50
N PRO A 9 17.47 -21.05 48.96
CA PRO A 9 16.06 -21.43 48.83
C PRO A 9 15.52 -21.24 47.40
N GLN A 10 14.78 -22.24 46.93
CA GLN A 10 14.12 -22.28 45.61
C GLN A 10 12.91 -21.33 45.54
N PRO A 11 12.64 -20.68 44.40
CA PRO A 11 11.40 -19.94 44.17
C PRO A 11 10.20 -20.88 43.96
N GLN A 12 9.13 -20.62 44.70
CA GLN A 12 7.85 -21.36 44.65
C GLN A 12 7.13 -21.16 43.31
N GLN A 13 6.55 -22.25 42.78
CA GLN A 13 5.61 -22.24 41.65
C GLN A 13 4.31 -21.50 42.04
N PRO A 14 3.73 -20.65 41.17
CA PRO A 14 2.40 -20.09 41.41
C PRO A 14 1.33 -21.17 41.17
N GLY A 15 0.52 -21.41 42.21
CA GLY A 15 -0.53 -22.42 42.24
C GLY A 15 -1.73 -22.13 41.35
N LYS A 16 -2.40 -23.21 40.95
CA LYS A 16 -3.75 -23.22 40.37
C LYS A 16 -4.74 -22.62 41.38
N ALA A 17 -5.37 -21.50 41.02
CA ALA A 17 -6.56 -20.99 41.68
C ALA A 17 -7.79 -21.21 40.78
N ALA A 18 -8.83 -21.73 41.40
CA ALA A 18 -10.02 -22.29 40.79
C ALA A 18 -10.96 -21.26 40.15
N GLU A 19 -11.67 -21.74 39.13
CA GLU A 19 -12.85 -21.14 38.53
C GLU A 19 -13.94 -20.87 39.58
N ASN A 20 -14.49 -19.65 39.62
CA ASN A 20 -15.94 -19.41 39.51
C ASN A 20 -16.30 -17.92 39.63
N GLY A 21 -17.07 -17.44 38.65
CA GLY A 21 -18.23 -16.59 38.92
C GLY A 21 -18.08 -15.07 38.78
N GLN A 22 -18.11 -14.57 37.54
CA GLN A 22 -19.21 -13.71 37.02
C GLN A 22 -18.78 -13.13 35.67
N ARG A 23 -19.14 -13.82 34.58
CA ARG A 23 -19.16 -13.21 33.25
C ARG A 23 -20.19 -12.09 33.28
N CYS A 24 -19.73 -10.84 33.27
CA CYS A 24 -20.56 -9.73 32.85
C CYS A 24 -21.16 -10.09 31.48
N SER A 25 -22.48 -10.08 31.42
CA SER A 25 -23.24 -10.27 30.18
C SER A 25 -22.79 -9.24 29.16
N ALA A 26 -22.03 -9.68 28.15
CA ALA A 26 -21.68 -8.93 26.95
C ALA A 26 -22.92 -8.76 26.07
N GLY A 27 -23.94 -8.07 26.59
CA GLY A 27 -25.08 -7.61 25.82
C GLY A 27 -24.81 -6.16 25.44
N LEU A 28 -24.36 -5.95 24.19
CA LEU A 28 -24.59 -4.75 23.35
C LEU A 28 -23.55 -4.55 22.22
N LEU A 29 -22.62 -5.47 21.98
CA LEU A 29 -21.90 -5.50 20.71
C LEU A 29 -22.60 -6.51 19.80
N PRO A 30 -23.23 -6.10 18.67
CA PRO A 30 -23.64 -7.06 17.66
C PRO A 30 -22.40 -7.89 17.30
N GLN A 31 -22.47 -9.21 17.46
CA GLN A 31 -21.42 -10.09 16.95
C GLN A 31 -21.29 -9.79 15.46
N ARG A 32 -20.11 -9.29 15.03
CA ARG A 32 -19.82 -9.08 13.62
C ARG A 32 -19.98 -10.40 12.88
N LEU A 33 -20.57 -10.34 11.69
CA LEU A 33 -20.79 -11.53 10.87
C LEU A 33 -19.44 -12.19 10.52
N PRO A 34 -19.35 -13.53 10.52
CA PRO A 34 -18.16 -14.24 10.05
C PRO A 34 -17.87 -13.90 8.59
N LYS A 35 -16.60 -13.95 8.18
CA LYS A 35 -16.16 -13.53 6.85
C LYS A 35 -15.62 -14.74 6.07
N PRO A 36 -16.03 -14.95 4.81
CA PRO A 36 -15.49 -16.04 4.01
C PRO A 36 -14.16 -15.57 3.40
N HIS A 37 -13.06 -15.81 4.13
CA HIS A 37 -11.72 -15.29 3.82
C HIS A 37 -11.15 -15.69 2.45
N GLU A 38 -11.75 -16.66 1.76
CA GLU A 38 -11.34 -17.10 0.41
C GLU A 38 -12.02 -16.34 -0.72
N TYR A 39 -12.89 -15.37 -0.42
CA TYR A 39 -13.66 -14.59 -1.40
C TYR A 39 -13.31 -13.10 -1.31
N PHE A 40 -14.17 -12.26 -1.89
CA PHE A 40 -13.97 -10.82 -1.92
C PHE A 40 -13.78 -10.23 -0.51
N PRO A 41 -12.81 -9.32 -0.32
CA PRO A 41 -11.87 -8.80 -1.32
C PRO A 41 -10.56 -9.61 -1.46
N PHE A 42 -10.30 -10.60 -0.60
CA PHE A 42 -9.01 -11.30 -0.54
C PHE A 42 -8.67 -12.07 -1.81
N ASP A 43 -9.68 -12.65 -2.45
CA ASP A 43 -9.50 -13.41 -3.69
C ASP A 43 -9.01 -12.55 -4.85
N LEU A 44 -9.26 -11.24 -4.84
CA LEU A 44 -8.68 -10.29 -5.80
C LEU A 44 -7.15 -10.26 -5.73
N PHE A 45 -6.58 -10.47 -4.56
CA PHE A 45 -5.12 -10.40 -4.33
C PHE A 45 -4.47 -11.77 -4.36
N SER A 46 -5.26 -12.84 -4.54
CA SER A 46 -4.72 -14.10 -4.96
C SER A 46 -4.05 -13.89 -6.32
N GLY A 47 -2.78 -14.28 -6.50
CA GLY A 47 -2.07 -14.08 -7.77
C GLY A 47 -2.76 -14.70 -9.01
N LYS A 48 -3.81 -15.52 -8.79
CA LYS A 48 -4.70 -16.09 -9.80
C LYS A 48 -5.77 -15.11 -10.30
N ALA A 49 -6.09 -14.05 -9.57
CA ALA A 49 -7.16 -13.11 -9.92
C ALA A 49 -6.91 -12.38 -11.24
N ALA A 50 -5.63 -12.11 -11.53
CA ALA A 50 -5.20 -11.48 -12.78
C ALA A 50 -4.85 -12.50 -13.88
N GLU A 51 -4.79 -13.80 -13.55
CA GLU A 51 -4.37 -14.84 -14.49
C GLU A 51 -5.39 -14.96 -15.63
N GLY A 52 -4.93 -14.80 -16.87
CA GLY A 52 -5.79 -14.80 -18.06
C GLY A 52 -6.49 -13.47 -18.39
N LEU A 53 -6.38 -12.45 -17.53
CA LEU A 53 -6.95 -11.11 -17.79
C LEU A 53 -5.93 -10.09 -18.33
N LEU A 54 -4.64 -10.40 -18.23
CA LEU A 54 -3.55 -9.52 -18.64
C LEU A 54 -2.92 -9.96 -19.96
N GLU A 55 -2.24 -9.05 -20.65
CA GLU A 55 -1.43 -9.38 -21.82
C GLU A 55 -0.27 -10.32 -21.45
N PRO A 56 0.14 -11.25 -22.35
CA PRO A 56 1.16 -12.26 -22.04
C PRO A 56 2.47 -11.70 -21.48
N ASP A 57 2.94 -10.57 -22.01
CA ASP A 57 4.18 -9.95 -21.56
C ASP A 57 4.10 -9.49 -20.10
N LEU A 58 3.00 -8.81 -19.72
CA LEU A 58 2.79 -8.37 -18.35
C LEU A 58 2.54 -9.56 -17.41
N GLN A 59 1.84 -10.60 -17.86
CA GLN A 59 1.71 -11.84 -17.09
C GLN A 59 3.06 -12.45 -16.76
N ASN A 60 3.98 -12.48 -17.73
CA ASN A 60 5.32 -13.03 -17.52
C ASN A 60 6.08 -12.18 -16.50
N GLU A 61 6.08 -10.86 -16.64
CA GLU A 61 6.72 -9.95 -15.67
C GLU A 61 6.21 -10.13 -14.25
N LEU A 62 4.89 -10.25 -14.06
CA LEU A 62 4.31 -10.46 -12.74
C LEU A 62 4.64 -11.84 -12.17
N ARG A 63 4.61 -12.90 -13.01
CA ARG A 63 5.03 -14.25 -12.58
C ARG A 63 6.48 -14.26 -12.11
N TYR A 64 7.36 -13.48 -12.73
CA TYR A 64 8.76 -13.40 -12.34
C TYR A 64 8.96 -12.80 -10.95
N VAL A 65 8.23 -11.72 -10.63
CA VAL A 65 8.43 -10.98 -9.37
C VAL A 65 7.50 -11.43 -8.24
N ARG A 66 6.50 -12.28 -8.54
CA ARG A 66 5.47 -12.73 -7.60
C ARG A 66 6.02 -13.18 -6.25
N ASP A 67 7.05 -14.02 -6.26
CA ASP A 67 7.57 -14.64 -5.04
C ASP A 67 8.43 -13.67 -4.20
N HIS A 68 8.62 -12.44 -4.70
CA HIS A 68 9.38 -11.35 -4.09
C HIS A 68 8.54 -10.09 -3.83
N CYS A 69 7.23 -10.14 -4.10
CA CYS A 69 6.28 -9.06 -3.84
C CYS A 69 5.37 -9.40 -2.66
N MET A 70 5.06 -8.39 -1.85
CA MET A 70 4.07 -8.53 -0.78
C MET A 70 2.65 -8.49 -1.35
N VAL A 71 1.75 -9.25 -0.72
CA VAL A 71 0.31 -9.30 -1.01
C VAL A 71 -0.42 -8.83 0.25
N PRO A 72 -1.28 -7.80 0.20
CA PRO A 72 -1.49 -6.79 -0.87
C PRO A 72 -0.27 -5.84 -1.01
N PRO A 73 -0.11 -5.06 -2.11
CA PRO A 73 -1.06 -4.76 -3.21
C PRO A 73 -0.90 -5.63 -4.47
N TYR A 74 -0.05 -6.66 -4.47
CA TYR A 74 0.11 -7.54 -5.63
C TYR A 74 -1.20 -8.26 -6.00
N PRO A 75 -1.55 -8.38 -7.30
CA PRO A 75 -0.80 -7.88 -8.47
C PRO A 75 -1.23 -6.48 -8.94
N TRP A 76 -2.27 -5.89 -8.37
CA TRP A 76 -2.97 -4.76 -8.97
C TRP A 76 -2.17 -3.46 -8.95
N GLY A 77 -1.33 -3.25 -7.93
CA GLY A 77 -0.37 -2.15 -7.91
C GLY A 77 0.51 -2.18 -9.15
N GLN A 78 1.23 -3.29 -9.37
CA GLN A 78 2.13 -3.47 -10.51
C GLN A 78 1.41 -3.38 -11.87
N VAL A 79 0.21 -3.96 -11.98
CA VAL A 79 -0.60 -3.87 -13.21
C VAL A 79 -0.94 -2.41 -13.54
N ILE A 80 -1.43 -1.66 -12.56
CA ILE A 80 -1.85 -0.26 -12.76
C ILE A 80 -0.64 0.64 -12.98
N TYR A 81 0.43 0.47 -12.21
CA TYR A 81 1.69 1.18 -12.42
C TYR A 81 2.20 0.96 -13.85
N HIS A 82 2.31 -0.29 -14.29
CA HIS A 82 2.79 -0.60 -15.63
C HIS A 82 1.91 0.00 -16.73
N ASP A 83 0.59 -0.22 -16.69
CA ASP A 83 -0.32 0.30 -17.70
C ASP A 83 -0.27 1.83 -17.77
N PHE A 84 -0.24 2.50 -16.61
CA PHE A 84 -0.17 3.95 -16.55
C PHE A 84 1.17 4.47 -17.08
N LEU A 85 2.29 3.88 -16.67
CA LEU A 85 3.64 4.29 -17.08
C LEU A 85 3.85 4.11 -18.58
N VAL A 86 3.54 2.93 -19.12
CA VAL A 86 3.75 2.61 -20.55
C VAL A 86 2.93 3.51 -21.45
N ARG A 87 1.68 3.82 -21.08
CA ARG A 87 0.79 4.63 -21.93
C ARG A 87 1.00 6.13 -21.79
N ASN A 88 1.31 6.61 -20.59
CA ASN A 88 1.21 8.06 -20.29
C ASN A 88 2.57 8.70 -20.00
N VAL A 89 3.49 7.98 -19.33
CA VAL A 89 4.72 8.57 -18.80
C VAL A 89 5.89 8.29 -19.73
N ILE A 90 6.17 7.02 -20.02
CA ILE A 90 7.34 6.59 -20.79
C ILE A 90 7.39 7.24 -22.20
N PRO A 91 6.29 7.42 -22.94
CA PRO A 91 6.36 8.04 -24.27
C PRO A 91 6.57 9.56 -24.23
N ASN A 92 6.21 10.23 -23.14
CA ASN A 92 6.00 11.69 -23.13
C ASN A 92 6.86 12.44 -22.10
N VAL A 93 7.46 11.75 -21.13
CA VAL A 93 8.14 12.36 -19.98
C VAL A 93 9.58 11.89 -19.92
N SER A 94 10.53 12.82 -20.01
CA SER A 94 11.97 12.52 -19.85
C SER A 94 12.35 12.19 -18.42
N GLY A 95 13.45 11.47 -18.24
CA GLY A 95 14.01 11.13 -16.93
C GLY A 95 14.01 9.64 -16.65
N HIS A 96 14.67 9.29 -15.55
CA HIS A 96 14.88 7.91 -15.12
C HIS A 96 13.78 7.45 -14.16
N LEU A 97 13.86 6.19 -13.74
CA LEU A 97 12.96 5.60 -12.76
C LEU A 97 13.70 5.44 -11.43
N ALA A 98 12.98 5.49 -10.31
CA ALA A 98 13.56 5.22 -9.00
C ALA A 98 12.58 4.54 -8.04
N GLU A 99 13.13 3.92 -7.01
CA GLU A 99 12.41 3.41 -5.85
C GLU A 99 13.17 3.69 -4.56
N PHE A 100 12.43 4.07 -3.52
CA PHE A 100 12.91 4.32 -2.17
C PHE A 100 12.20 3.35 -1.23
N GLY A 101 12.93 2.31 -0.81
CA GLY A 101 12.39 1.13 -0.12
C GLY A 101 12.31 -0.07 -1.06
N ILE A 102 13.25 -1.00 -0.88
CA ILE A 102 13.49 -2.15 -1.75
C ILE A 102 12.94 -3.43 -1.12
N GLY A 103 13.08 -3.59 0.21
CA GLY A 103 12.71 -4.83 0.90
C GLY A 103 13.45 -6.05 0.32
N GLN A 104 12.71 -6.96 -0.33
CA GLN A 104 13.28 -8.12 -1.03
C GLN A 104 13.59 -7.86 -2.53
N GLY A 105 13.19 -6.71 -3.07
CA GLY A 105 13.56 -6.24 -4.40
C GLY A 105 12.66 -6.65 -5.57
N GLY A 106 11.51 -7.29 -5.31
CA GLY A 106 10.57 -7.70 -6.35
C GLY A 106 10.07 -6.52 -7.19
N THR A 107 9.60 -5.46 -6.52
CA THR A 107 9.14 -4.23 -7.18
C THR A 107 10.28 -3.48 -7.87
N SER A 108 11.47 -3.43 -7.26
CA SER A 108 12.66 -2.81 -7.87
C SER A 108 13.04 -3.47 -9.19
N VAL A 109 13.05 -4.81 -9.24
CA VAL A 109 13.36 -5.55 -10.47
C VAL A 109 12.26 -5.38 -11.51
N PHE A 110 10.99 -5.36 -11.10
CA PHE A 110 9.87 -5.09 -12.00
C PHE A 110 10.04 -3.76 -12.73
N PHE A 111 10.31 -2.68 -11.99
CA PHE A 111 10.51 -1.36 -12.59
C PHE A 111 11.85 -1.22 -13.32
N ALA A 112 12.92 -1.87 -12.85
CA ALA A 112 14.21 -1.86 -13.55
C ALA A 112 14.14 -2.54 -14.92
N ARG A 113 13.38 -3.64 -15.04
CA ARG A 113 13.14 -4.32 -16.33
C ARG A 113 12.32 -3.44 -17.27
N LEU A 114 11.31 -2.74 -16.74
CA LEU A 114 10.57 -1.73 -17.50
C LEU A 114 11.50 -0.60 -17.98
N ALA A 115 12.35 -0.07 -17.10
CA ALA A 115 13.32 0.97 -17.43
C ALA A 115 14.27 0.51 -18.56
N LYS A 116 14.83 -0.71 -18.44
CA LYS A 116 15.75 -1.32 -19.42
C LYS A 116 15.14 -1.40 -20.80
N ARG A 117 13.89 -1.87 -20.92
CA ARG A 117 13.15 -1.96 -22.21
C ARG A 117 12.99 -0.63 -22.92
N HIS A 118 13.02 0.47 -22.17
CA HIS A 118 12.84 1.81 -22.69
C HIS A 118 14.13 2.65 -22.65
N GLY A 119 15.30 2.01 -22.47
CA GLY A 119 16.60 2.69 -22.48
C GLY A 119 16.78 3.69 -21.34
N ARG A 120 16.10 3.47 -20.20
CA ARG A 120 16.17 4.32 -19.00
C ARG A 120 16.93 3.59 -17.90
N LYS A 121 17.57 4.35 -17.01
CA LYS A 121 18.17 3.83 -15.78
C LYS A 121 17.14 3.71 -14.67
N PHE A 122 17.48 2.89 -13.67
CA PHE A 122 16.70 2.71 -12.45
C PHE A 122 17.59 2.93 -11.22
N LEU A 123 17.15 3.78 -10.28
CA LEU A 123 17.80 4.01 -8.99
C LEU A 123 17.03 3.30 -7.88
N ALA A 124 17.68 2.43 -7.13
CA ALA A 124 17.12 1.75 -5.96
C ALA A 124 17.83 2.25 -4.69
N VAL A 125 17.09 2.82 -3.75
CA VAL A 125 17.62 3.35 -2.48
C VAL A 125 17.00 2.56 -1.32
N ASP A 126 17.83 2.05 -0.40
CA ASP A 126 17.38 1.38 0.83
C ASP A 126 18.50 1.33 1.87
N SER A 127 18.18 1.25 3.16
CA SER A 127 19.18 1.06 4.22
C SER A 127 19.76 -0.36 4.23
N PHE A 128 18.95 -1.34 3.82
CA PHE A 128 19.10 -2.78 4.02
C PHE A 128 19.22 -3.18 5.50
N GLU A 129 18.78 -2.29 6.40
CA GLU A 129 18.88 -2.42 7.86
C GLU A 129 17.50 -2.43 8.54
N GLY A 130 16.43 -2.38 7.75
CA GLY A 130 15.04 -2.24 8.21
C GLY A 130 14.65 -0.79 8.45
N LEU A 131 13.46 -0.59 9.03
CA LEU A 131 12.92 0.73 9.32
C LEU A 131 13.77 1.47 10.37
N PRO A 132 13.96 2.80 10.23
CA PRO A 132 14.47 3.63 11.32
C PRO A 132 13.46 3.69 12.48
N PRO A 133 13.83 4.24 13.66
CA PRO A 133 12.89 4.45 14.75
C PRO A 133 11.68 5.29 14.31
N PRO A 134 10.43 4.81 14.48
CA PRO A 134 9.24 5.58 14.14
C PRO A 134 9.04 6.77 15.10
N ASP A 135 8.46 7.86 14.60
CA ASP A 135 8.14 9.04 15.42
C ASP A 135 6.67 8.99 15.85
N ASN A 136 6.40 8.70 17.12
CA ASN A 136 5.03 8.59 17.64
C ASN A 136 4.19 9.89 17.53
N GLY A 137 4.81 11.04 17.27
CA GLY A 137 4.11 12.29 16.98
C GLY A 137 3.63 12.40 15.54
N LYS A 138 4.19 11.60 14.62
CA LYS A 138 3.96 11.66 13.17
C LYS A 138 3.42 10.36 12.60
N ASP A 139 3.73 9.23 13.22
CA ASP A 139 3.32 7.87 12.87
C ASP A 139 2.41 7.29 13.96
N ASN A 140 1.38 6.55 13.57
CA ASN A 140 0.60 5.77 14.54
C ASN A 140 1.40 4.54 15.02
N PRO A 141 1.20 4.08 16.27
CA PRO A 141 1.96 2.97 16.83
C PRO A 141 1.60 1.65 16.14
N TYR A 142 2.40 1.27 15.15
CA TYR A 142 2.27 0.01 14.43
C TYR A 142 3.64 -0.62 14.15
N PHE A 143 4.54 0.17 13.59
CA PHE A 143 5.90 -0.23 13.27
C PHE A 143 6.81 -0.12 14.49
N LEU A 144 7.88 -0.91 14.47
CA LEU A 144 9.00 -0.85 15.39
C LEU A 144 10.29 -0.60 14.61
N GLU A 145 11.29 -0.04 15.29
CA GLU A 145 12.63 0.08 14.74
C GLU A 145 13.16 -1.30 14.31
N GLY A 146 13.70 -1.38 13.08
CA GLY A 146 14.24 -2.61 12.52
C GLY A 146 13.18 -3.57 11.99
N ASP A 147 11.90 -3.20 11.93
CA ASP A 147 10.93 -3.93 11.11
C ASP A 147 11.47 -4.06 9.67
N TYR A 148 11.20 -5.21 9.04
CA TYR A 148 11.76 -5.64 7.74
C TYR A 148 13.27 -5.86 7.68
N ARG A 149 14.01 -5.76 8.80
CA ARG A 149 15.41 -6.19 8.86
C ARG A 149 15.52 -7.69 8.54
N PRO A 150 16.56 -8.13 7.80
CA PRO A 150 16.82 -9.55 7.63
C PRO A 150 16.97 -10.27 8.98
N PRO A 151 16.60 -11.57 9.05
CA PRO A 151 16.90 -12.41 10.20
C PRO A 151 18.40 -12.38 10.55
N ALA A 152 18.75 -12.64 11.81
CA ALA A 152 20.13 -12.59 12.27
C ALA A 152 21.07 -13.42 11.36
N GLY A 153 22.07 -12.74 10.78
CA GLY A 153 23.04 -13.32 9.84
C GLY A 153 22.67 -13.22 8.36
N GLY A 154 21.49 -12.68 8.02
CA GLY A 154 21.11 -12.37 6.65
C GLY A 154 21.69 -11.04 6.16
N ASP A 155 22.10 -11.00 4.90
CA ASP A 155 22.51 -9.78 4.20
C ASP A 155 21.58 -9.55 3.00
N ASN A 156 20.57 -8.69 3.19
CA ASN A 156 19.62 -8.33 2.15
C ASN A 156 20.30 -7.55 1.01
N TYR A 157 21.38 -6.81 1.28
CA TYR A 157 22.08 -6.05 0.25
C TYR A 157 22.78 -7.00 -0.72
N ASP A 158 23.59 -7.92 -0.20
CA ASP A 158 24.26 -8.93 -1.02
C ASP A 158 23.27 -9.87 -1.71
N ALA A 159 22.16 -10.22 -1.04
CA ALA A 159 21.07 -10.97 -1.66
C ALA A 159 20.45 -10.21 -2.84
N PHE A 160 20.19 -8.92 -2.67
CA PHE A 160 19.65 -8.06 -3.73
C PHE A 160 20.63 -7.87 -4.89
N LEU A 161 21.94 -7.77 -4.63
CA LEU A 161 22.96 -7.70 -5.68
C LEU A 161 23.01 -8.99 -6.53
N ARG A 162 22.89 -10.17 -5.91
CA ARG A 162 22.75 -11.43 -6.65
C ARG A 162 21.42 -11.51 -7.39
N TYR A 163 20.36 -11.02 -6.77
CA TYR A 163 19.03 -10.96 -7.37
C TYR A 163 19.05 -10.12 -8.65
N LYS A 164 19.56 -8.87 -8.63
CA LYS A 164 19.60 -8.03 -9.83
C LYS A 164 20.41 -8.63 -11.00
N GLN A 165 21.45 -9.41 -10.70
CA GLN A 165 22.24 -10.15 -11.71
C GLN A 165 21.42 -11.28 -12.34
N ALA A 166 20.73 -12.07 -11.52
CA ALA A 166 19.91 -13.19 -11.99
C ALA A 166 18.77 -12.75 -12.95
N PHE A 167 18.32 -11.50 -12.84
CA PHE A 167 17.22 -10.95 -13.63
C PHE A 167 17.65 -10.03 -14.79
N ASP A 168 18.95 -10.01 -15.11
CA ASP A 168 19.54 -9.21 -16.20
C ASP A 168 19.16 -7.72 -16.12
N VAL A 169 19.31 -7.12 -14.94
CA VAL A 169 19.12 -5.67 -14.74
C VAL A 169 20.34 -5.00 -14.11
N GLU A 170 21.46 -5.72 -13.97
CA GLU A 170 22.71 -5.19 -13.40
C GLU A 170 23.21 -3.90 -14.07
N ASP A 171 23.10 -3.83 -15.39
CA ASP A 171 23.54 -2.70 -16.22
C ASP A 171 22.61 -1.47 -16.13
N THR A 172 21.41 -1.66 -15.60
CA THR A 172 20.34 -0.66 -15.57
C THR A 172 19.99 -0.22 -14.15
N LEU A 173 20.20 -1.09 -13.15
CA LEU A 173 19.81 -0.92 -11.75
C LEU A 173 21.00 -0.50 -10.89
N TYR A 174 20.97 0.77 -10.50
CA TYR A 174 21.92 1.43 -9.61
C TYR A 174 21.39 1.36 -8.18
N THR A 175 22.25 1.03 -7.23
CA THR A 175 21.84 0.82 -5.82
C THR A 175 22.57 1.80 -4.91
N VAL A 176 21.83 2.49 -4.05
CA VAL A 176 22.37 3.33 -2.97
C VAL A 176 21.96 2.73 -1.64
N LYS A 177 22.94 2.27 -0.86
CA LYS A 177 22.74 1.75 0.49
C LYS A 177 22.80 2.90 1.51
N ALA A 178 21.65 3.42 1.91
CA ALA A 178 21.52 4.50 2.87
C ALA A 178 20.09 4.60 3.41
N PHE A 179 19.94 5.15 4.62
CA PHE A 179 18.65 5.71 5.03
C PHE A 179 18.31 6.92 4.16
N PHE A 180 17.02 7.14 3.87
CA PHE A 180 16.59 8.14 2.89
C PHE A 180 16.99 9.58 3.24
N ARG A 181 17.10 9.91 4.53
CA ARG A 181 17.59 11.23 4.99
C ARG A 181 19.03 11.50 4.52
N ASP A 182 19.86 10.46 4.52
CA ASP A 182 21.30 10.49 4.25
C ASP A 182 21.64 10.11 2.79
N ALA A 183 20.64 9.68 2.02
CA ALA A 183 20.82 9.26 0.63
C ALA A 183 21.16 10.44 -0.28
N GLU A 184 22.23 10.31 -1.07
CA GLU A 184 22.59 11.24 -2.14
C GLU A 184 22.14 10.67 -3.49
N ILE A 185 21.48 11.50 -4.30
CA ILE A 185 21.07 11.11 -5.66
C ILE A 185 22.30 11.17 -6.57
N PRO A 186 22.69 10.07 -7.22
CA PRO A 186 23.85 10.09 -8.09
C PRO A 186 23.66 11.10 -9.25
N PRO A 187 24.71 11.82 -9.69
CA PRO A 187 24.59 12.88 -10.70
C PRO A 187 24.00 12.44 -12.04
N GLU A 188 24.12 11.16 -12.39
CA GLU A 188 23.50 10.60 -13.59
C GLU A 188 21.97 10.46 -13.51
N PHE A 189 21.37 10.70 -12.33
CA PHE A 189 19.93 10.78 -12.10
C PHE A 189 19.52 12.26 -11.90
N ASP A 190 19.78 13.07 -12.92
CA ASP A 190 19.45 14.51 -12.95
C ASP A 190 17.95 14.80 -13.11
N SER A 191 17.17 13.81 -13.50
CA SER A 191 15.74 13.90 -13.71
C SER A 191 15.02 12.56 -13.56
N PHE A 192 13.82 12.59 -13.00
CA PHE A 192 12.96 11.41 -12.87
C PHE A 192 11.66 11.56 -13.65
N ALA A 193 11.25 10.49 -14.33
CA ALA A 193 9.93 10.37 -14.91
C ALA A 193 8.96 9.63 -13.98
N PHE A 194 9.48 8.72 -13.16
CA PHE A 194 8.69 7.99 -12.17
C PHE A 194 9.52 7.66 -10.93
N VAL A 195 8.92 7.81 -9.76
CA VAL A 195 9.50 7.42 -8.48
C VAL A 195 8.47 6.64 -7.66
N HIS A 196 8.85 5.48 -7.15
CA HIS A 196 8.07 4.69 -6.20
C HIS A 196 8.59 4.95 -4.77
N LEU A 197 7.73 5.43 -3.87
CA LEU A 197 8.07 5.64 -2.47
C LEU A 197 7.37 4.59 -1.63
N ASP A 198 8.12 3.59 -1.16
CA ASP A 198 7.65 2.43 -0.39
C ASP A 198 8.42 2.38 0.94
N SER A 199 8.18 3.38 1.77
CA SER A 199 9.08 3.74 2.86
C SER A 199 8.43 3.71 4.26
N ASP A 200 7.16 3.30 4.34
CA ASP A 200 6.27 3.14 5.49
C ASP A 200 6.06 4.35 6.43
N LEU A 201 7.13 5.00 6.85
CA LEU A 201 7.16 6.02 7.91
C LEU A 201 7.08 7.44 7.35
N TYR A 202 6.54 8.36 8.14
CA TYR A 202 6.42 9.77 7.79
C TYR A 202 7.75 10.37 7.32
N ASP A 203 8.79 10.31 8.16
CA ASP A 203 10.06 11.01 7.88
C ASP A 203 10.74 10.40 6.65
N SER A 204 10.63 9.08 6.50
CA SER A 204 11.14 8.34 5.34
C SER A 204 10.50 8.80 4.02
N VAL A 205 9.17 8.96 3.98
CA VAL A 205 8.45 9.48 2.80
C VAL A 205 8.77 10.96 2.58
N TYR A 206 8.79 11.76 3.65
CA TYR A 206 9.06 13.20 3.58
C TYR A 206 10.46 13.50 3.04
N ASP A 207 11.49 12.83 3.59
CA ASP A 207 12.87 12.99 3.16
C ASP A 207 13.08 12.56 1.71
N SER A 208 12.37 11.51 1.28
CA SER A 208 12.38 11.07 -0.11
C SER A 208 11.74 12.11 -1.03
N LEU A 209 10.56 12.64 -0.67
CA LEU A 209 9.87 13.70 -1.41
C LEU A 209 10.74 14.94 -1.59
N VAL A 210 11.41 15.40 -0.53
CA VAL A 210 12.33 16.56 -0.57
C VAL A 210 13.45 16.36 -1.60
N LYS A 211 13.99 15.14 -1.72
CA LYS A 211 15.07 14.82 -2.67
C LYS A 211 14.57 14.68 -4.11
N VAL A 212 13.45 14.01 -4.32
CA VAL A 212 13.03 13.62 -5.68
C VAL A 212 12.08 14.61 -6.33
N TRP A 213 11.27 15.35 -5.58
CA TRP A 213 10.30 16.28 -6.15
C TRP A 213 10.93 17.38 -7.02
N PRO A 214 12.07 18.00 -6.65
CA PRO A 214 12.74 18.97 -7.52
C PRO A 214 13.22 18.36 -8.84
N LEU A 215 13.68 17.10 -8.80
CA LEU A 215 14.23 16.36 -9.94
C LEU A 215 13.14 15.70 -10.81
N LEU A 216 11.90 15.64 -10.32
CA LEU A 216 10.80 15.06 -11.08
C LEU A 216 10.45 15.95 -12.28
N SER A 217 10.41 15.37 -13.47
CA SER A 217 9.98 16.06 -14.70
C SER A 217 8.51 16.48 -14.61
N HIS A 218 8.11 17.54 -15.33
CA HIS A 218 6.69 17.87 -15.49
C HIS A 218 5.96 16.72 -16.21
N GLY A 219 4.80 16.30 -15.70
CA GLY A 219 4.13 15.07 -16.12
C GLY A 219 4.72 13.79 -15.52
N GLY A 220 5.87 13.89 -14.84
CA GLY A 220 6.44 12.81 -14.06
C GLY A 220 5.59 12.46 -12.84
N VAL A 221 5.80 11.26 -12.32
CA VAL A 221 4.87 10.62 -11.39
C VAL A 221 5.58 10.15 -10.14
N ILE A 222 4.97 10.39 -8.99
CA ILE A 222 5.35 9.73 -7.73
C ILE A 222 4.23 8.77 -7.35
N ALA A 223 4.56 7.50 -7.19
CA ALA A 223 3.74 6.56 -6.45
C ALA A 223 4.12 6.64 -4.97
N VAL A 224 3.13 6.80 -4.09
CA VAL A 224 3.31 6.72 -2.65
C VAL A 224 2.58 5.47 -2.18
N ASP A 225 3.35 4.44 -1.87
CA ASP A 225 2.86 3.21 -1.24
C ASP A 225 2.45 3.50 0.21
N ASP A 226 1.70 2.58 0.81
CA ASP A 226 1.17 2.70 2.18
C ASP A 226 0.32 3.94 2.49
N PHE A 227 -0.15 4.65 1.46
CA PHE A 227 -0.92 5.87 1.64
C PHE A 227 -2.17 5.65 2.48
N PHE A 228 -2.87 4.53 2.28
CA PHE A 228 -4.06 4.18 3.07
C PHE A 228 -3.76 3.30 4.29
N HIS A 229 -2.48 3.08 4.59
CA HIS A 229 -2.09 2.24 5.72
C HIS A 229 -2.42 2.92 7.06
N HIS A 230 -2.86 2.13 8.03
CA HIS A 230 -3.29 2.63 9.34
C HIS A 230 -2.16 3.23 10.20
N ALA A 231 -0.89 3.01 9.83
CA ALA A 231 0.25 3.75 10.38
C ALA A 231 0.19 5.25 10.04
N GLN A 232 -0.46 5.62 8.92
CA GLN A 232 -0.77 6.99 8.49
C GLN A 232 0.43 7.90 8.19
N GLY A 233 1.68 7.43 8.36
CA GLY A 233 2.90 8.17 8.06
C GLY A 233 2.94 8.75 6.64
N PRO A 234 2.75 7.95 5.59
CA PRO A 234 2.89 8.41 4.20
C PRO A 234 1.86 9.47 3.82
N ALA A 235 0.59 9.29 4.20
CA ALA A 235 -0.46 10.27 3.95
C ALA A 235 -0.20 11.61 4.65
N ARG A 236 0.28 11.59 5.89
CA ARG A 236 0.65 12.80 6.64
C ARG A 236 1.85 13.50 6.00
N ALA A 237 2.88 12.75 5.61
CA ALA A 237 4.09 13.28 4.97
C ALA A 237 3.76 13.99 3.65
N VAL A 238 2.93 13.37 2.80
CA VAL A 238 2.46 13.99 1.55
C VAL A 238 1.69 15.29 1.83
N SER A 239 0.74 15.25 2.76
CA SER A 239 -0.07 16.44 3.10
C SER A 239 0.81 17.60 3.58
N ASP A 240 1.76 17.32 4.48
CA ASP A 240 2.68 18.34 5.00
C ASP A 240 3.67 18.84 3.94
N PHE A 241 4.20 17.95 3.10
CA PHE A 241 5.12 18.33 2.03
C PHE A 241 4.47 19.32 1.07
N PHE A 242 3.27 19.00 0.55
CA PHE A 242 2.56 19.89 -0.37
C PHE A 242 2.07 21.18 0.30
N ARG A 243 1.76 21.14 1.60
CA ARG A 243 1.45 22.36 2.38
C ARG A 243 2.67 23.27 2.53
N GLN A 244 3.87 22.70 2.67
CA GLN A 244 5.13 23.45 2.81
C GLN A 244 5.65 24.04 1.51
N LEU A 245 5.28 23.49 0.35
CA LEU A 245 5.59 24.09 -0.96
C LEU A 245 4.95 25.48 -1.15
N GLY A 246 4.05 25.90 -0.25
CA GLY A 246 3.55 27.27 -0.13
C GLY A 246 2.16 27.47 -0.74
N SER A 247 1.56 28.64 -0.48
CA SER A 247 0.19 28.97 -0.88
C SER A 247 -0.04 29.10 -2.39
N GLU A 248 1.02 29.10 -3.20
CA GLU A 248 0.94 29.09 -4.66
C GLU A 248 1.00 27.68 -5.26
N ALA A 249 1.37 26.67 -4.45
CA ALA A 249 1.29 25.28 -4.87
C ALA A 249 -0.16 24.81 -4.77
N GLU A 250 -0.81 24.62 -5.92
CA GLU A 250 -2.15 24.06 -5.95
C GLU A 250 -2.13 22.62 -5.39
N PRO A 251 -3.17 22.18 -4.65
CA PRO A 251 -3.18 20.87 -4.00
C PRO A 251 -3.04 19.72 -5.02
N PRO A 252 -2.30 18.65 -4.69
CA PRO A 252 -2.16 17.51 -5.59
C PRO A 252 -3.50 16.81 -5.78
N LEU A 253 -3.74 16.29 -6.98
CA LEU A 253 -4.79 15.29 -7.21
C LEU A 253 -4.20 13.91 -6.96
N LEU A 254 -4.76 13.16 -6.01
CA LEU A 254 -4.29 11.83 -5.63
C LEU A 254 -5.04 10.78 -6.44
N PHE A 255 -4.36 10.15 -7.39
CA PHE A 255 -4.93 9.09 -8.20
C PHE A 255 -4.82 7.75 -7.46
N VAL A 256 -5.95 7.20 -7.02
CA VAL A 256 -5.99 6.01 -6.17
C VAL A 256 -5.58 4.78 -6.95
N VAL A 257 -4.57 4.09 -6.44
CA VAL A 257 -4.25 2.71 -6.80
C VAL A 257 -4.93 1.82 -5.75
N PRO A 258 -5.75 0.84 -6.15
CA PRO A 258 -6.55 0.04 -5.23
C PRO A 258 -5.76 -0.44 -4.01
N THR A 259 -6.41 -0.30 -2.86
CA THR A 259 -6.10 -0.87 -1.54
C THR A 259 -4.89 -0.37 -0.78
N TYR A 260 -4.01 0.44 -1.38
CA TYR A 260 -2.74 0.72 -0.72
C TYR A 260 -2.13 2.09 -1.04
N ALA A 261 -2.10 2.48 -2.31
CA ALA A 261 -1.23 3.55 -2.78
C ALA A 261 -1.96 4.68 -3.53
N VAL A 262 -1.24 5.78 -3.77
CA VAL A 262 -1.69 6.86 -4.65
C VAL A 262 -0.60 7.25 -5.65
N LEU A 263 -1.01 7.67 -6.84
CA LEU A 263 -0.13 8.36 -7.79
C LEU A 263 -0.35 9.88 -7.71
N ILE A 264 0.74 10.62 -7.73
CA ILE A 264 0.79 12.08 -7.83
C ILE A 264 1.50 12.43 -9.13
N VAL A 265 0.85 13.19 -10.00
CA VAL A 265 1.41 13.61 -11.28
C VAL A 265 1.84 15.07 -11.20
N LYS A 266 3.13 15.35 -11.37
CA LYS A 266 3.64 16.73 -11.31
C LYS A 266 3.05 17.57 -12.43
N GLY A 267 2.50 18.73 -12.05
CA GLY A 267 1.74 19.60 -12.97
C GLY A 267 0.26 19.24 -13.12
N ARG A 268 -0.25 18.25 -12.37
CA ARG A 268 -1.69 18.00 -12.24
C ARG A 268 -2.17 18.37 -10.84
N SER A 269 -2.99 19.40 -10.77
CA SER A 269 -3.64 19.82 -9.53
C SER A 269 -5.07 19.31 -9.43
N ALA A 270 -5.56 19.21 -8.19
CA ALA A 270 -6.99 19.14 -7.91
C ALA A 270 -7.72 20.47 -8.20
N CYS A 271 -7.03 21.59 -8.35
CA CYS A 271 -7.57 22.83 -8.90
C CYS A 271 -7.59 22.74 -10.43
N LEU A 272 -8.77 22.84 -11.04
CA LEU A 272 -8.97 22.81 -12.49
C LEU A 272 -8.93 24.20 -13.13
N GLY A 273 -8.99 25.24 -12.32
CA GLY A 273 -9.03 26.63 -12.76
C GLY A 273 -9.77 27.50 -11.76
N TRP A 274 -10.05 28.74 -12.17
CA TRP A 274 -10.67 29.74 -11.31
C TRP A 274 -11.97 30.23 -11.93
N GLN A 275 -13.03 30.26 -11.14
CA GLN A 275 -14.27 30.89 -11.51
C GLN A 275 -14.35 32.28 -10.86
N GLU A 276 -14.63 33.28 -11.68
CA GLU A 276 -14.85 34.65 -11.21
C GLU A 276 -16.31 34.81 -10.79
N ASN A 277 -16.52 35.24 -9.54
CA ASN A 277 -17.84 35.54 -9.00
C ASN A 277 -17.80 36.96 -8.39
N GLY A 278 -17.93 37.96 -9.26
CA GLY A 278 -17.71 39.37 -8.90
C GLY A 278 -16.25 39.61 -8.48
N ALA A 279 -16.04 40.16 -7.28
CA ALA A 279 -14.70 40.41 -6.74
C ALA A 279 -14.00 39.18 -6.12
N LYS A 280 -14.69 38.04 -6.00
CA LYS A 280 -14.13 36.81 -5.40
C LYS A 280 -13.75 35.82 -6.50
N LYS A 281 -12.52 35.30 -6.43
CA LYS A 281 -12.07 34.14 -7.21
C LYS A 281 -12.30 32.88 -6.38
N VAL A 282 -13.02 31.92 -6.95
CA VAL A 282 -13.28 30.61 -6.31
C VAL A 282 -12.61 29.54 -7.17
N PRO A 283 -11.77 28.66 -6.60
CA PRO A 283 -11.14 27.60 -7.38
C PRO A 283 -12.18 26.54 -7.77
N MET A 284 -12.17 26.15 -9.03
CA MET A 284 -12.94 25.02 -9.53
C MET A 284 -12.18 23.74 -9.20
N MET A 285 -12.68 22.96 -8.24
CA MET A 285 -11.99 21.74 -7.80
C MET A 285 -12.42 20.52 -8.61
N PHE A 286 -11.50 19.57 -8.80
CA PHE A 286 -11.75 18.29 -9.48
C PHE A 286 -12.86 17.47 -8.82
N SER A 287 -12.89 17.49 -7.48
CA SER A 287 -13.93 16.89 -6.66
C SER A 287 -14.13 17.75 -5.41
N PRO A 288 -15.24 17.59 -4.68
CA PRO A 288 -15.28 18.03 -3.30
C PRO A 288 -14.13 17.41 -2.51
N ARG A 289 -13.59 18.16 -1.55
CA ARG A 289 -12.54 17.69 -0.65
C ARG A 289 -13.08 16.54 0.22
N ALA A 290 -12.27 15.49 0.39
CA ALA A 290 -12.61 14.38 1.26
C ALA A 290 -12.44 14.73 2.74
N LEU A 291 -12.92 13.85 3.64
CA LEU A 291 -12.93 14.08 5.09
C LEU A 291 -11.53 14.20 5.70
N ASP A 292 -10.55 13.56 5.09
CA ASP A 292 -9.14 13.61 5.44
C ASP A 292 -8.42 14.84 4.87
N GLY A 293 -9.14 15.72 4.16
CA GLY A 293 -8.61 16.94 3.57
C GLY A 293 -8.04 16.78 2.17
N ASN A 294 -8.03 15.57 1.60
CA ASN A 294 -7.42 15.28 0.30
C ASN A 294 -8.41 15.35 -0.87
N PHE A 295 -7.87 15.29 -2.09
CA PHE A 295 -8.64 15.23 -3.34
C PHE A 295 -8.27 13.96 -4.08
N TYR A 296 -9.27 13.09 -4.31
CA TYR A 296 -9.05 11.77 -4.88
C TYR A 296 -9.61 11.64 -6.30
N SER A 297 -8.89 10.90 -7.13
CA SER A 297 -9.36 10.41 -8.41
C SER A 297 -9.28 8.90 -8.43
N PHE A 298 -10.41 8.23 -8.67
CA PHE A 298 -10.48 6.77 -8.81
C PHE A 298 -10.32 6.30 -10.26
N SER A 299 -9.96 7.22 -11.16
CA SER A 299 -9.90 6.96 -12.60
C SER A 299 -8.95 5.82 -12.97
N LEU A 300 -7.83 5.63 -12.26
CA LEU A 300 -6.92 4.51 -12.51
C LEU A 300 -7.60 3.15 -12.29
N ALA A 301 -8.23 2.97 -11.12
CA ALA A 301 -8.96 1.74 -10.81
C ALA A 301 -10.10 1.48 -11.80
N ARG A 302 -10.87 2.52 -12.16
CA ARG A 302 -11.99 2.42 -13.11
C ARG A 302 -11.56 2.11 -14.55
N LYS A 303 -10.39 2.61 -14.97
CA LYS A 303 -9.86 2.40 -16.33
C LYS A 303 -9.08 1.10 -16.49
N CYS A 304 -8.61 0.51 -15.39
CA CYS A 304 -7.94 -0.79 -15.41
C CYS A 304 -8.95 -1.93 -15.66
N GLN A 305 -9.22 -2.22 -16.93
CA GLN A 305 -10.20 -3.26 -17.32
C GLN A 305 -9.90 -4.65 -16.73
N PRO A 306 -8.64 -5.12 -16.66
CA PRO A 306 -8.34 -6.37 -15.97
C PRO A 306 -8.77 -6.38 -14.50
N PHE A 307 -8.59 -5.26 -13.78
CA PHE A 307 -9.01 -5.13 -12.38
C PHE A 307 -10.53 -5.18 -12.24
N VAL A 308 -11.26 -4.42 -13.08
CA VAL A 308 -12.73 -4.43 -13.07
C VAL A 308 -13.27 -5.84 -13.34
N LYS A 309 -12.71 -6.55 -14.33
CA LYS A 309 -13.08 -7.95 -14.64
C LYS A 309 -12.75 -8.92 -13.50
N ALA A 310 -11.67 -8.69 -12.77
CA ALA A 310 -11.36 -9.51 -11.60
C ALA A 310 -12.39 -9.33 -10.47
N VAL A 311 -12.90 -8.10 -10.28
CA VAL A 311 -14.01 -7.83 -9.35
C VAL A 311 -15.30 -8.51 -9.81
N GLU A 312 -15.61 -8.49 -11.11
CA GLU A 312 -16.74 -9.24 -11.69
C GLU A 312 -16.61 -10.74 -11.41
N ALA A 313 -15.43 -11.31 -11.64
CA ALA A 313 -15.17 -12.73 -11.38
C ALA A 313 -15.25 -13.08 -9.89
N ALA A 314 -14.79 -12.19 -9.00
CA ALA A 314 -14.93 -12.35 -7.55
C ALA A 314 -16.39 -12.34 -7.12
N LEU A 315 -17.20 -11.43 -7.69
CA LEU A 315 -18.64 -11.39 -7.47
C LEU A 315 -19.31 -12.70 -7.90
N SER A 316 -19.00 -13.20 -9.11
CA SER A 316 -19.57 -14.48 -9.56
C SER A 316 -19.20 -15.66 -8.67
N ARG A 317 -17.95 -15.72 -8.19
CA ARG A 317 -17.50 -16.78 -7.25
C ARG A 317 -18.26 -16.74 -5.93
N VAL A 318 -18.43 -15.56 -5.32
CA VAL A 318 -19.14 -15.45 -4.04
C VAL A 318 -20.64 -15.68 -4.19
N GLU A 319 -21.25 -15.31 -5.33
CA GLU A 319 -22.65 -15.65 -5.64
C GLU A 319 -22.88 -17.16 -5.73
N GLU A 320 -22.00 -17.87 -6.45
CA GLU A 320 -22.06 -19.33 -6.57
C GLU A 320 -21.89 -20.00 -5.19
N ALA A 321 -20.88 -19.57 -4.43
CA ALA A 321 -20.61 -20.10 -3.10
C ALA A 321 -21.76 -19.84 -2.12
N HIS A 322 -22.36 -18.66 -2.17
CA HIS A 322 -23.54 -18.32 -1.38
C HIS A 322 -24.72 -19.23 -1.72
N ALA A 323 -24.99 -19.45 -3.01
CA ALA A 323 -26.06 -20.35 -3.45
C ALA A 323 -25.82 -21.80 -2.98
N ASN A 324 -24.59 -22.29 -3.08
CA ASN A 324 -24.20 -23.63 -2.63
C ASN A 324 -24.34 -23.80 -1.11
N ALA A 325 -23.84 -22.83 -0.32
CA ALA A 325 -23.99 -22.84 1.14
C ALA A 325 -25.47 -22.86 1.57
N LYS A 326 -26.32 -22.08 0.88
CA LYS A 326 -27.77 -22.07 1.10
C LYS A 326 -28.41 -23.42 0.81
N GLN A 327 -27.99 -24.11 -0.25
CA GLN A 327 -28.49 -25.46 -0.57
C GLN A 327 -28.07 -26.51 0.47
N ARG A 328 -26.87 -26.37 1.04
CA ARG A 328 -26.34 -27.27 2.08
C ARG A 328 -26.88 -26.98 3.49
N GLY A 329 -27.63 -25.89 3.69
CA GLY A 329 -28.11 -25.46 5.00
C GLY A 329 -26.99 -24.92 5.91
N GLU A 330 -25.90 -24.44 5.32
CA GLU A 330 -24.79 -23.82 6.04
C GLU A 330 -25.08 -22.35 6.36
N PRO A 331 -24.40 -21.74 7.35
CA PRO A 331 -24.47 -20.30 7.60
C PRO A 331 -24.09 -19.50 6.34
N VAL A 332 -24.92 -18.52 5.97
CA VAL A 332 -24.78 -17.76 4.70
C VAL A 332 -24.43 -16.28 4.91
N GLU A 333 -24.44 -15.81 6.15
CA GLU A 333 -24.33 -14.39 6.48
C GLU A 333 -23.00 -13.79 5.99
N GLY A 334 -21.91 -14.56 6.11
CA GLY A 334 -20.60 -14.16 5.61
C GLY A 334 -20.55 -14.06 4.09
N PHE A 335 -21.14 -15.02 3.39
CA PHE A 335 -21.23 -14.99 1.92
C PHE A 335 -22.12 -13.84 1.44
N ALA A 336 -23.25 -13.59 2.11
CA ALA A 336 -24.13 -12.48 1.79
C ALA A 336 -23.43 -11.13 1.96
N ARG A 337 -22.62 -10.96 3.01
CA ARG A 337 -21.81 -9.76 3.24
C ARG A 337 -20.72 -9.60 2.18
N ALA A 338 -19.93 -10.63 1.91
CA ALA A 338 -18.88 -10.59 0.88
C ALA A 338 -19.45 -10.29 -0.51
N ARG A 339 -20.61 -10.87 -0.86
CA ARG A 339 -21.36 -10.53 -2.08
C ARG A 339 -21.78 -9.06 -2.10
N SER A 340 -22.42 -8.57 -1.05
CA SER A 340 -22.86 -7.16 -0.96
C SER A 340 -21.69 -6.19 -1.11
N ASN A 341 -20.52 -6.53 -0.56
CA ASN A 341 -19.30 -5.74 -0.70
C ASN A 341 -18.80 -5.78 -2.15
N ALA A 342 -18.70 -6.96 -2.77
CA ALA A 342 -18.29 -7.10 -4.17
C ALA A 342 -19.21 -6.33 -5.14
N GLU A 343 -20.53 -6.44 -4.96
CA GLU A 343 -21.53 -5.68 -5.74
C GLU A 343 -21.32 -4.17 -5.59
N SER A 344 -21.23 -3.68 -4.34
CA SER A 344 -21.05 -2.26 -4.05
C SER A 344 -19.75 -1.71 -4.64
N PHE A 345 -18.67 -2.49 -4.57
CA PHE A 345 -17.38 -2.09 -5.14
C PHE A 345 -17.43 -2.05 -6.67
N LEU A 346 -18.06 -3.04 -7.30
CA LEU A 346 -18.23 -3.07 -8.74
C LEU A 346 -19.07 -1.89 -9.26
N ASP A 347 -20.16 -1.56 -8.56
CA ASP A 347 -20.99 -0.39 -8.87
C ASP A 347 -20.18 0.91 -8.76
N PHE A 348 -19.33 1.03 -7.73
CA PHE A 348 -18.42 2.16 -7.58
C PHE A 348 -17.39 2.26 -8.72
N LEU A 349 -16.86 1.13 -9.18
CA LEU A 349 -15.90 1.07 -10.29
C LEU A 349 -16.55 1.40 -11.65
N ARG A 350 -17.82 1.00 -11.84
CA ARG A 350 -18.60 1.28 -13.06
C ARG A 350 -19.24 2.66 -13.06
N TYR A 351 -19.17 3.40 -11.95
CA TYR A 351 -19.74 4.74 -11.87
C TYR A 351 -19.10 5.67 -12.93
N PRO A 352 -19.91 6.36 -13.77
CA PRO A 352 -19.41 7.18 -14.87
C PRO A 352 -18.35 8.20 -14.44
N GLU A 353 -17.34 8.43 -15.28
CA GLU A 353 -16.23 9.36 -14.97
C GLU A 353 -16.68 10.83 -14.90
N ASP A 354 -17.71 11.16 -15.68
CA ASP A 354 -18.44 12.44 -15.73
C ASP A 354 -19.61 12.51 -14.73
N GLY A 355 -19.83 11.45 -13.96
CA GLY A 355 -20.83 11.41 -12.90
C GLY A 355 -20.50 12.36 -11.74
N ALA A 356 -21.49 12.60 -10.88
CA ALA A 356 -21.33 13.47 -9.72
C ALA A 356 -20.29 12.88 -8.74
N ARG A 357 -19.29 13.69 -8.38
CA ARG A 357 -18.24 13.32 -7.43
C ARG A 357 -18.58 13.81 -6.04
N SER A 358 -18.16 13.05 -5.03
CA SER A 358 -18.37 13.39 -3.62
C SER A 358 -17.08 13.29 -2.83
N GLY A 359 -16.92 14.13 -1.80
CA GLY A 359 -15.87 13.96 -0.80
C GLY A 359 -16.01 12.64 -0.02
N THR A 360 -17.18 11.99 -0.10
CA THR A 360 -17.43 10.66 0.47
C THR A 360 -17.09 9.51 -0.48
N ASP A 361 -16.62 9.76 -1.70
CA ASP A 361 -16.26 8.68 -2.63
C ASP A 361 -15.12 7.81 -2.10
N ILE A 362 -14.23 8.37 -1.26
CA ILE A 362 -13.23 7.59 -0.54
C ILE A 362 -13.87 6.55 0.38
N LEU A 363 -15.00 6.85 1.03
CA LEU A 363 -15.71 5.88 1.87
C LEU A 363 -16.41 4.82 1.02
N ARG A 364 -16.96 5.20 -0.13
CA ARG A 364 -17.55 4.24 -1.09
C ARG A 364 -16.52 3.28 -1.66
N PHE A 365 -15.28 3.74 -1.79
CA PHE A 365 -14.14 2.92 -2.18
C PHE A 365 -13.66 2.00 -1.03
N LEU A 366 -13.44 2.54 0.17
CA LEU A 366 -12.86 1.80 1.29
C LEU A 366 -13.84 0.84 1.96
N LEU A 367 -15.13 1.19 2.06
CA LEU A 367 -16.11 0.41 2.82
C LEU A 367 -16.29 -1.03 2.29
N PRO A 368 -16.43 -1.26 0.96
CA PRO A 368 -16.44 -2.63 0.44
C PRO A 368 -15.18 -3.43 0.75
N LEU A 369 -14.04 -2.72 0.86
CA LEU A 369 -12.73 -3.28 1.12
C LEU A 369 -12.40 -3.35 2.62
N GLU A 370 -13.35 -3.05 3.51
CA GLU A 370 -13.11 -2.94 4.96
C GLU A 370 -12.45 -4.19 5.57
N ASP A 371 -12.67 -5.36 4.96
CA ASP A 371 -12.09 -6.62 5.38
C ASP A 371 -10.57 -6.69 5.21
N MET A 372 -10.00 -5.89 4.30
CA MET A 372 -8.55 -5.71 4.14
C MET A 372 -7.95 -4.73 5.12
N PHE A 373 -8.76 -3.97 5.86
CA PHE A 373 -8.28 -2.99 6.83
C PHE A 373 -8.61 -3.41 8.26
N ASP A 374 -9.31 -4.54 8.44
CA ASP A 374 -9.74 -5.05 9.73
C ASP A 374 -8.56 -5.67 10.50
N ILE A 375 -7.95 -4.84 11.34
CA ILE A 375 -6.86 -5.18 12.25
C ILE A 375 -7.24 -6.20 13.35
N TYR A 376 -8.54 -6.44 13.60
CA TYR A 376 -8.97 -7.35 14.67
C TYR A 376 -9.07 -8.81 14.23
N GLN A 377 -9.26 -9.07 12.93
CA GLN A 377 -9.55 -10.41 12.43
C GLN A 377 -8.73 -10.84 11.20
N GLY A 378 -7.94 -9.97 10.55
CA GLY A 378 -7.40 -10.35 9.23
C GLY A 378 -6.15 -9.69 8.67
N ASN A 379 -5.45 -8.80 9.37
CA ASN A 379 -4.27 -8.10 8.80
C ASN A 379 -2.90 -8.49 9.37
N LEU A 380 -2.74 -9.75 9.77
CA LEU A 380 -1.41 -10.31 9.98
C LEU A 380 -0.98 -11.02 8.70
N CYS A 381 -0.52 -10.23 7.72
CA CYS A 381 0.33 -10.77 6.67
C CYS A 381 1.56 -11.43 7.34
N GLY A 382 1.49 -12.74 7.56
CA GLY A 382 2.65 -13.60 7.77
C GLY A 382 3.24 -13.79 9.18
N MET A 383 2.72 -13.22 10.27
CA MET A 383 3.25 -13.49 11.62
C MET A 383 2.18 -13.70 12.70
N SER A 384 2.44 -14.63 13.62
CA SER A 384 1.55 -14.85 14.78
C SER A 384 1.58 -13.65 15.72
N GLY A 385 0.42 -13.06 15.98
CA GLY A 385 0.22 -11.94 16.91
C GLY A 385 0.40 -12.30 18.40
N VAL A 386 1.09 -13.40 18.71
CA VAL A 386 1.20 -13.92 20.10
C VAL A 386 2.07 -13.01 20.99
N ALA A 387 2.80 -12.05 20.42
CA ALA A 387 3.62 -11.08 21.16
C ALA A 387 3.04 -9.66 21.28
N ARG A 388 1.93 -9.32 20.61
CA ARG A 388 1.35 -7.97 20.69
C ARG A 388 0.37 -7.89 21.86
N LYS A 389 0.90 -7.80 23.08
CA LYS A 389 0.11 -7.56 24.28
C LYS A 389 -0.43 -6.13 24.22
N HIS A 390 -1.74 -6.01 24.02
CA HIS A 390 -2.62 -4.89 24.37
C HIS A 390 -2.20 -3.48 23.89
N ILE A 391 -3.04 -2.86 23.06
CA ILE A 391 -3.10 -1.40 22.97
C ILE A 391 -3.80 -0.93 24.26
N GLU A 392 -3.03 -0.45 25.24
CA GLU A 392 -3.57 0.27 26.38
C GLU A 392 -3.88 1.71 25.95
N PHE A 393 -5.17 2.07 25.98
CA PHE A 393 -5.56 3.47 25.93
C PHE A 393 -5.33 4.05 27.33
N ASN A 394 -4.28 4.85 27.49
CA ASN A 394 -4.16 5.74 28.63
C ASN A 394 -5.11 6.93 28.38
N ILE A 395 -6.29 6.87 28.98
CA ILE A 395 -7.25 7.99 29.05
C ILE A 395 -6.92 8.87 30.24
#